data_AF-A0A6A3AZQ8-F1
#
_entry.id   AF-A0A6A3AZQ8-F1
#
_cell.length_a   1.000
_cell.length_b   1.000
_cell.length_c   1.000
_cell.angle_alpha   90.00
_cell.angle_beta   90.00
_cell.angle_gamma   90.00
#
_symmetry.space_group_name_H-M   'P 1'
#
loop_
_entity.id
_entity.type
_entity.pdbx_description
1 polymer ?
#
loop_
_entity_poly.entity_id
_entity_poly.type
_entity_poly.pdbx_seq_one_letter_code
_entity_poly.pdbx_strand_id
1 'polypeptide(L)'
;MEVQSRRKLLRFLVMLLVFFFTEMAAPSTASRSRGNLSTQNLEVQARLKLLNKPAAKSIKSPDGDIIDCVKLAHQPAFGHPLFKNQKIQMTPNFHPERAFAESKVSSNTKPGSSRKITQMWHLYGRCPEGTIPMRRTKEDLLRASSVKAFGKKRHKTIPQPRSADPDLFSQSGHQHAIAYVDGDKYYGAKATINVWEPKIQQPNEFSLSQIWLLGGSFGEDLNSIEAGWHVSPDLYGDNHTRLFTYWTSDAYQATGCYNLLCSGFIQINNEIAMGANIYPISAVRKWLKMWQDPKDGNWWLQFGEVMNSEPDEQQTSTQMGNGHFPNEGFGKAGYFNNIQIVDGSNNLRVPKALPPLPSNPAAMM
;
A
#
# COMPACT_ATOMS: atom_id res chain seq x y z
N MET A 1 -59.52 2.15 -52.83
CA MET A 1 -58.68 2.54 -51.66
C MET A 1 -58.96 1.71 -50.40
N GLU A 2 -60.12 1.08 -50.24
CA GLU A 2 -60.50 0.43 -48.98
C GLU A 2 -59.79 -0.92 -48.68
N VAL A 3 -59.50 -1.71 -49.72
CA VAL A 3 -58.84 -3.04 -49.57
C VAL A 3 -57.37 -2.91 -49.14
N GLN A 4 -56.69 -1.85 -49.57
CA GLN A 4 -55.27 -1.63 -49.25
C GLN A 4 -55.07 -1.14 -47.82
N SER A 5 -56.06 -0.44 -47.25
CA SER A 5 -56.07 -0.02 -45.84
C SER A 5 -56.26 -1.22 -44.91
N ARG A 6 -57.19 -2.14 -45.23
CA ARG A 6 -57.42 -3.36 -44.43
C ARG A 6 -56.21 -4.31 -44.39
N ARG A 7 -55.46 -4.42 -45.51
CA ARG A 7 -54.21 -5.21 -45.56
C ARG A 7 -53.08 -4.60 -44.73
N LYS A 8 -52.99 -3.28 -44.64
CA LYS A 8 -52.01 -2.60 -43.78
C LYS A 8 -52.34 -2.76 -42.30
N LEU A 9 -53.63 -2.66 -41.94
CA LEU A 9 -54.09 -2.85 -40.56
C LEU A 9 -53.86 -4.30 -40.08
N LEU A 10 -54.13 -5.29 -40.93
CA LEU A 10 -53.90 -6.70 -40.59
C LEU A 10 -52.40 -6.99 -40.40
N ARG A 11 -51.52 -6.43 -41.25
CA ARG A 11 -50.06 -6.57 -41.08
C ARG A 11 -49.57 -5.91 -39.80
N PHE A 12 -50.16 -4.78 -39.41
CA PHE A 12 -49.81 -4.08 -38.17
C PHE A 12 -50.26 -4.86 -36.93
N LEU A 13 -51.47 -5.44 -36.95
CA LEU A 13 -51.97 -6.30 -35.88
C LEU A 13 -51.17 -7.60 -35.72
N VAL A 14 -50.74 -8.22 -36.82
CA VAL A 14 -49.87 -9.40 -36.77
C VAL A 14 -48.48 -9.06 -36.22
N MET A 15 -47.90 -7.92 -36.59
CA MET A 15 -46.62 -7.45 -36.03
C MET A 15 -46.72 -7.17 -34.52
N LEU A 16 -47.82 -6.56 -34.06
CA LEU A 16 -48.08 -6.33 -32.63
C LEU A 16 -48.22 -7.65 -31.88
N LEU A 17 -48.95 -8.63 -32.41
CA LEU A 17 -49.10 -9.94 -31.79
C LEU A 17 -47.75 -10.68 -31.68
N VAL A 18 -46.90 -10.62 -32.71
CA VAL A 18 -45.55 -11.23 -32.66
C VAL A 18 -44.68 -10.55 -31.59
N PHE A 19 -44.76 -9.22 -31.45
CA PHE A 19 -44.03 -8.48 -30.40
C PHE A 19 -44.48 -8.88 -28.98
N PHE A 20 -45.80 -9.03 -28.76
CA PHE A 20 -46.33 -9.44 -27.46
C PHE A 20 -45.97 -10.89 -27.09
N PHE A 21 -45.89 -11.80 -28.06
CA PHE A 21 -45.48 -13.19 -27.79
C PHE A 21 -43.96 -13.34 -27.56
N THR A 22 -43.12 -12.41 -28.03
CA THR A 22 -41.67 -12.43 -27.74
C THR A 22 -41.30 -11.89 -26.35
N GLU A 23 -42.16 -11.10 -25.69
CA GLU A 23 -41.91 -10.59 -24.34
C GLU A 23 -42.28 -11.57 -23.20
N MET A 24 -43.03 -12.63 -23.49
CA MET A 24 -43.41 -13.64 -22.47
C MET A 24 -42.47 -14.85 -22.37
N ALA A 25 -41.36 -14.86 -23.11
CA ALA A 25 -40.32 -15.90 -23.01
C ALA A 25 -38.97 -15.31 -22.56
N ALA A 26 -38.97 -14.47 -21.51
CA ALA A 26 -37.75 -14.21 -20.76
C ALA A 26 -37.49 -15.40 -19.81
N PRO A 27 -36.41 -16.18 -19.98
CA PRO A 27 -36.05 -17.17 -18.98
C PRO A 27 -35.78 -16.45 -17.65
N SER A 28 -36.46 -16.90 -16.62
CA SER A 28 -36.34 -16.40 -15.25
C SER A 28 -34.88 -16.42 -14.79
N THR A 29 -34.25 -15.25 -14.78
CA THR A 29 -32.85 -15.03 -14.35
C THR A 29 -32.63 -15.21 -12.83
N ALA A 30 -33.68 -15.57 -12.08
CA ALA A 30 -33.64 -15.74 -10.63
C ALA A 30 -32.70 -16.87 -10.16
N SER A 31 -32.43 -17.89 -10.99
CA SER A 31 -31.52 -18.99 -10.63
C SER A 31 -30.04 -18.61 -10.70
N ARG A 32 -29.67 -17.70 -11.62
CA ARG A 32 -28.26 -17.33 -11.86
C ARG A 32 -27.68 -16.42 -10.76
N SER A 33 -28.54 -15.61 -10.13
CA SER A 33 -28.16 -14.71 -9.03
C SER A 33 -27.86 -15.46 -7.72
N ARG A 34 -28.67 -16.47 -7.38
CA ARG A 34 -28.53 -17.22 -6.11
C ARG A 34 -27.28 -18.12 -6.07
N GLY A 35 -26.89 -18.67 -7.23
CA GLY A 35 -25.63 -19.43 -7.39
C GLY A 35 -24.38 -18.54 -7.27
N ASN A 36 -24.42 -17.32 -7.79
CA ASN A 36 -23.31 -16.37 -7.70
C ASN A 36 -23.11 -15.85 -6.27
N LEU A 37 -24.19 -15.51 -5.55
CA LEU A 37 -24.10 -15.01 -4.18
C LEU A 37 -23.58 -16.07 -3.19
N SER A 38 -23.99 -17.33 -3.35
CA SER A 38 -23.50 -18.44 -2.52
C SER A 38 -22.01 -18.73 -2.78
N THR A 39 -21.58 -18.71 -4.04
CA THR A 39 -20.17 -18.88 -4.41
C THR A 39 -19.30 -17.74 -3.88
N GLN A 40 -19.73 -16.49 -4.04
CA GLN A 40 -19.04 -15.32 -3.51
C GLN A 40 -18.90 -15.38 -1.98
N ASN A 41 -19.96 -15.79 -1.28
CA ASN A 41 -19.90 -15.97 0.18
C ASN A 41 -18.89 -17.05 0.60
N LEU A 42 -18.80 -18.15 -0.13
CA LEU A 42 -17.79 -19.20 0.13
C LEU A 42 -16.36 -18.70 -0.12
N GLU A 43 -16.14 -17.93 -1.19
CA GLU A 43 -14.83 -17.32 -1.47
C GLU A 43 -14.41 -16.33 -0.37
N VAL A 44 -15.33 -15.47 0.06
CA VAL A 44 -15.10 -14.54 1.19
C VAL A 44 -14.74 -15.33 2.44
N GLN A 45 -15.50 -16.37 2.79
CA GLN A 45 -15.22 -17.19 3.98
C GLN A 45 -13.85 -17.89 3.90
N ALA A 46 -13.50 -18.46 2.74
CA ALA A 46 -12.21 -19.08 2.53
C ALA A 46 -11.06 -18.07 2.67
N ARG A 47 -11.23 -16.86 2.11
CA ARG A 47 -10.25 -15.78 2.23
C ARG A 47 -10.10 -15.26 3.65
N LEU A 48 -11.21 -15.11 4.38
CA LEU A 48 -11.20 -14.70 5.79
C LEU A 48 -10.49 -15.72 6.67
N LYS A 49 -10.67 -17.03 6.41
CA LYS A 49 -9.95 -18.09 7.13
C LYS A 49 -8.44 -18.01 6.92
N LEU A 50 -7.99 -17.51 5.77
CA LEU A 50 -6.58 -17.30 5.49
C LEU A 50 -6.02 -16.06 6.21
N LEU A 51 -6.74 -14.94 6.17
CA LEU A 51 -6.27 -13.65 6.70
C LEU A 51 -6.48 -13.50 8.21
N ASN A 52 -7.65 -13.88 8.71
CA ASN A 52 -8.01 -13.74 10.12
C ASN A 52 -7.50 -14.95 10.88
N LYS A 53 -6.46 -14.73 11.67
CA LYS A 53 -5.86 -15.73 12.55
C LYS A 53 -6.46 -15.60 13.95
N PRO A 54 -6.47 -16.67 14.76
CA PRO A 54 -6.90 -16.57 16.15
C PRO A 54 -6.09 -15.50 16.89
N ALA A 55 -6.79 -14.48 17.38
CA ALA A 55 -6.19 -13.38 18.12
C ALA A 55 -6.00 -13.79 19.58
N ALA A 56 -4.81 -13.54 20.13
CA ALA A 56 -4.57 -13.65 21.57
C ALA A 56 -5.22 -12.50 22.33
N LYS A 57 -5.36 -11.35 21.66
CA LYS A 57 -6.00 -10.13 22.17
C LYS A 57 -6.48 -9.32 20.98
N SER A 58 -7.63 -8.66 21.09
CA SER A 58 -8.11 -7.67 20.11
C SER A 58 -8.19 -6.30 20.76
N ILE A 59 -7.81 -5.26 20.02
CA ILE A 59 -7.84 -3.87 20.48
C ILE A 59 -8.71 -3.10 19.49
N LYS A 60 -9.78 -2.48 20.00
CA LYS A 60 -10.63 -1.59 19.20
C LYS A 60 -10.07 -0.17 19.28
N SER A 61 -9.74 0.38 18.11
CA SER A 61 -9.20 1.72 17.95
C SER A 61 -10.34 2.74 17.77
N PRO A 62 -10.14 4.03 18.14
CA PRO A 62 -11.13 5.11 17.96
C PRO A 62 -11.62 5.32 16.53
N ASP A 63 -10.75 5.07 15.56
CA ASP A 63 -11.02 5.20 14.13
C ASP A 63 -11.81 4.02 13.54
N GLY A 64 -12.24 3.08 14.38
CA GLY A 64 -13.04 1.92 13.98
C GLY A 64 -12.21 0.68 13.65
N ASP A 65 -10.88 0.80 13.56
CA ASP A 65 -10.01 -0.35 13.33
C ASP A 65 -10.08 -1.34 14.50
N ILE A 66 -10.02 -2.63 14.17
CA ILE A 66 -9.77 -3.69 15.14
C ILE A 66 -8.40 -4.29 14.85
N ILE A 67 -7.51 -4.20 15.83
CA ILE A 67 -6.15 -4.76 15.77
C ILE A 67 -6.14 -6.07 16.55
N ASP A 68 -5.93 -7.17 15.84
CA ASP A 68 -5.79 -8.52 16.38
C ASP A 68 -4.30 -8.82 16.63
N CYS A 69 -3.95 -9.08 17.89
CA CYS A 69 -2.62 -9.53 18.29
C CYS A 69 -2.49 -11.03 18.00
N VAL A 70 -1.81 -11.37 16.91
CA VAL A 70 -1.67 -12.74 16.41
C VAL A 70 -0.30 -13.28 16.78
N LYS A 71 -0.19 -14.53 17.24
CA LYS A 71 1.12 -15.15 17.53
C LYS A 71 2.02 -15.09 16.31
N LEU A 72 3.31 -14.78 16.51
CA LEU A 72 4.32 -14.66 15.43
C LEU A 72 4.23 -15.80 14.42
N ALA A 73 4.19 -17.05 14.88
CA ALA A 73 4.16 -18.24 14.04
C ALA A 73 2.86 -18.46 13.25
N HIS A 74 1.78 -17.72 13.56
CA HIS A 74 0.48 -17.90 12.93
C HIS A 74 0.22 -16.89 11.80
N GLN A 75 1.11 -15.91 11.59
CA GLN A 75 0.92 -14.87 10.60
C GLN A 75 0.81 -15.40 9.15
N PRO A 76 0.19 -14.65 8.22
CA PRO A 76 -0.03 -15.10 6.84
C PRO A 76 1.23 -15.51 6.08
N ALA A 77 2.40 -14.98 6.44
CA ALA A 77 3.68 -15.28 5.80
C ALA A 77 3.95 -16.80 5.65
N PHE A 78 3.64 -17.58 6.68
CA PHE A 78 3.89 -19.03 6.72
C PHE A 78 2.93 -19.88 5.88
N GLY A 79 1.96 -19.24 5.22
CA GLY A 79 1.21 -19.88 4.13
C GLY A 79 2.07 -20.13 2.88
N HIS A 80 3.15 -19.36 2.69
CA HIS A 80 4.03 -19.49 1.53
C HIS A 80 4.91 -20.74 1.65
N PRO A 81 5.05 -21.57 0.59
CA PRO A 81 5.88 -22.78 0.63
C PRO A 81 7.32 -22.53 1.10
N LEU A 82 7.95 -21.43 0.64
CA LEU A 82 9.33 -21.10 0.99
C LEU A 82 9.54 -20.79 2.49
N PHE A 83 8.52 -20.32 3.20
CA PHE A 83 8.64 -19.95 4.61
C PHE A 83 8.16 -21.04 5.57
N LYS A 84 7.62 -22.14 5.05
CA LYS A 84 7.17 -23.26 5.90
C LYS A 84 8.36 -23.82 6.68
N ASN A 85 8.20 -23.97 8.00
CA ASN A 85 9.18 -24.56 8.92
C ASN A 85 10.52 -23.80 9.02
N GLN A 86 10.60 -22.56 8.54
CA GLN A 86 11.79 -21.73 8.71
C GLN A 86 11.83 -21.10 10.10
N LYS A 87 13.02 -21.05 10.71
CA LYS A 87 13.25 -20.32 11.96
C LYS A 87 13.15 -18.81 11.68
N ILE A 88 12.29 -18.12 12.42
CA ILE A 88 12.12 -16.67 12.29
C ILE A 88 13.39 -15.97 12.77
N GLN A 89 14.02 -15.22 11.88
CA GLN A 89 15.09 -14.31 12.23
C GLN A 89 14.49 -13.07 12.91
N MET A 90 14.85 -12.85 14.17
CA MET A 90 14.31 -11.73 14.97
C MET A 90 15.14 -10.45 14.85
N THR A 91 16.39 -10.57 14.41
CA THR A 91 17.29 -9.43 14.22
C THR A 91 18.19 -9.66 13.00
N PRO A 92 18.48 -8.62 12.22
CA PRO A 92 19.49 -8.68 11.16
C PRO A 92 20.87 -8.94 11.77
N ASN A 93 21.77 -9.55 11.00
CA ASN A 93 23.17 -9.71 11.38
C ASN A 93 23.93 -8.39 11.20
N PHE A 94 23.57 -7.63 10.16
CA PHE A 94 24.21 -6.36 9.86
C PHE A 94 23.18 -5.23 9.75
N HIS A 95 23.43 -4.16 10.47
CA HIS A 95 22.75 -2.89 10.32
C HIS A 95 23.63 -1.93 9.53
N PRO A 96 23.14 -1.31 8.44
CA PRO A 96 23.94 -0.37 7.67
C PRO A 96 24.44 0.77 8.56
N GLU A 97 25.76 0.91 8.66
CA GLU A 97 26.41 1.95 9.46
C GLU A 97 26.37 3.29 8.71
N ARG A 98 26.31 4.39 9.46
CA ARG A 98 26.48 5.74 8.88
C ARG A 98 27.97 5.95 8.62
N ALA A 99 28.34 6.36 7.40
CA ALA A 99 29.70 6.79 7.08
C ALA A 99 30.20 8.00 7.91
N PHE A 100 29.31 8.68 8.63
CA PHE A 100 29.63 9.72 9.60
C PHE A 100 28.91 9.41 10.92
N ALA A 101 29.69 9.24 11.97
CA ALA A 101 29.21 9.03 13.33
C ALA A 101 28.38 10.25 13.77
N GLU A 102 27.05 10.17 13.64
CA GLU A 102 26.21 10.87 14.60
C GLU A 102 26.52 10.23 15.96
N SER A 103 26.97 11.08 16.88
CA SER A 103 27.25 10.78 18.27
C SER A 103 26.29 9.73 18.80
N LYS A 104 26.83 8.73 19.51
CA LYS A 104 26.05 7.79 20.32
C LYS A 104 25.22 8.59 21.32
N VAL A 105 24.04 9.06 20.92
CA VAL A 105 22.97 9.38 21.86
C VAL A 105 22.52 8.02 22.32
N SER A 106 23.10 7.61 23.45
CA SER A 106 22.76 6.39 24.16
C SER A 106 21.24 6.24 24.15
N SER A 107 20.76 5.05 23.81
CA SER A 107 19.46 4.57 24.22
C SER A 107 19.42 4.44 25.74
N ASN A 108 19.51 5.56 26.45
CA ASN A 108 19.09 5.68 27.83
C ASN A 108 17.58 5.93 27.78
N THR A 109 16.83 4.89 27.45
CA THR A 109 15.40 4.87 27.71
C THR A 109 15.26 4.88 29.23
N LYS A 110 15.09 6.08 29.81
CA LYS A 110 14.73 6.20 31.23
C LYS A 110 13.49 5.34 31.49
N PRO A 111 13.49 4.49 32.52
CA PRO A 111 12.28 3.76 32.90
C PRO A 111 11.27 4.80 33.40
N GLY A 112 10.22 5.07 32.63
CA GLY A 112 9.21 6.08 32.93
C GLY A 112 8.79 6.99 31.77
N SER A 113 9.42 6.91 30.59
CA SER A 113 8.89 7.56 29.38
C SER A 113 7.60 6.86 28.95
N SER A 114 6.48 7.59 28.89
CA SER A 114 5.23 7.10 28.32
C SER A 114 5.48 6.49 26.94
N ARG A 115 5.01 5.26 26.69
CA ARG A 115 5.22 4.57 25.42
C ARG A 115 4.69 5.43 24.27
N LYS A 116 5.57 5.76 23.32
CA LYS A 116 5.28 6.66 22.20
C LYS A 116 4.06 6.18 21.41
N ILE A 117 3.13 7.10 21.13
CA ILE A 117 1.95 6.86 20.31
C ILE A 117 2.31 7.21 18.86
N THR A 118 2.27 6.21 17.98
CA THR A 118 2.68 6.32 16.56
C THR A 118 1.57 5.89 15.60
N GLN A 119 0.50 5.27 16.13
CA GLN A 119 -0.71 4.83 15.44
C GLN A 119 -1.91 4.97 16.37
N MET A 120 -3.11 5.24 15.85
CA MET A 120 -4.27 5.61 16.68
C MET A 120 -4.64 4.54 17.72
N TRP A 121 -4.55 3.26 17.36
CA TRP A 121 -4.86 2.13 18.24
C TRP A 121 -3.99 2.07 19.51
N HIS A 122 -2.85 2.78 19.51
CA HIS A 122 -1.97 2.90 20.65
C HIS A 122 -2.58 3.59 21.87
N LEU A 123 -3.66 4.35 21.67
CA LEU A 123 -4.41 4.98 22.76
C LEU A 123 -5.14 3.95 23.65
N TYR A 124 -5.41 2.75 23.13
CA TYR A 124 -6.22 1.72 23.81
C TYR A 124 -5.42 0.47 24.18
N GLY A 125 -4.14 0.42 23.82
CA GLY A 125 -3.24 -0.63 24.28
C GLY A 125 -2.08 -0.92 23.34
N ARG A 126 -1.44 -2.06 23.62
CA ARG A 126 -0.38 -2.67 22.81
C ARG A 126 -0.59 -4.18 22.72
N CYS A 127 0.03 -4.77 21.70
CA CYS A 127 0.12 -6.21 21.59
C CYS A 127 1.23 -6.77 22.50
N PRO A 128 0.99 -7.91 23.16
CA PRO A 128 2.00 -8.53 24.02
C PRO A 128 3.19 -9.04 23.21
N GLU A 129 4.32 -9.24 23.89
CA GLU A 129 5.49 -9.89 23.27
C GLU A 129 5.15 -11.27 22.72
N GLY A 130 5.84 -11.68 21.66
CA GLY A 130 5.55 -12.93 20.95
C GLY A 130 4.34 -12.87 19.99
N THR A 131 3.70 -11.71 19.86
CA THR A 131 2.60 -11.47 18.91
C THR A 131 2.92 -10.33 17.96
N ILE A 132 2.17 -10.25 16.86
CA ILE A 132 2.19 -9.12 15.92
C ILE A 132 0.79 -8.50 15.82
N PRO A 133 0.67 -7.18 15.72
CA PRO A 133 -0.60 -6.52 15.48
C PRO A 133 -1.01 -6.68 14.01
N MET A 134 -2.20 -7.23 13.77
CA MET A 134 -2.80 -7.35 12.46
C MET A 134 -4.14 -6.63 12.40
N ARG A 135 -4.33 -5.72 11.44
CA ARG A 135 -5.65 -5.09 11.23
C ARG A 135 -6.63 -6.10 10.65
N ARG A 136 -7.83 -6.16 11.21
CA ARG A 136 -8.92 -7.00 10.70
C ARG A 136 -9.43 -6.45 9.37
N THR A 137 -9.71 -7.34 8.42
CA THR A 137 -9.99 -6.99 7.01
C THR A 137 -11.34 -7.51 6.51
N LYS A 138 -12.23 -7.91 7.43
CA LYS A 138 -13.50 -8.54 7.07
C LYS A 138 -14.39 -7.60 6.26
N GLU A 139 -14.54 -6.39 6.76
CA GLU A 139 -15.35 -5.34 6.16
C GLU A 139 -14.76 -4.91 4.80
N ASP A 140 -13.44 -4.88 4.68
CA ASP A 140 -12.76 -4.56 3.42
C ASP A 140 -13.00 -5.60 2.34
N LEU A 141 -12.93 -6.89 2.70
CA LEU A 141 -13.21 -8.00 1.78
C LEU A 141 -14.66 -8.02 1.30
N LEU A 142 -15.61 -7.63 2.16
CA LEU A 142 -17.02 -7.53 1.80
C LEU A 142 -17.31 -6.36 0.84
N ARG A 143 -16.53 -5.27 0.96
CA ARG A 143 -16.62 -4.11 0.07
C ARG A 143 -15.90 -4.34 -1.27
N ALA A 144 -14.90 -5.21 -1.29
CA ALA A 144 -14.07 -5.46 -2.47
C ALA A 144 -14.88 -5.98 -3.66
N SER A 145 -14.63 -5.41 -4.84
CA SER A 145 -15.23 -5.88 -6.11
C SER A 145 -14.76 -7.29 -6.51
N SER A 146 -13.61 -7.73 -6.02
CA SER A 146 -13.09 -9.08 -6.24
C SER A 146 -12.28 -9.56 -5.04
N VAL A 147 -12.71 -10.67 -4.43
CA VAL A 147 -12.02 -11.31 -3.30
C VAL A 147 -10.62 -11.78 -3.69
N LYS A 148 -10.47 -12.28 -4.92
CA LYS A 148 -9.20 -12.80 -5.45
C LYS A 148 -8.19 -11.68 -5.74
N ALA A 149 -8.67 -10.53 -6.23
CA ALA A 149 -7.82 -9.38 -6.55
C ALA A 149 -7.61 -8.43 -5.36
N PHE A 150 -8.34 -8.59 -4.25
CA PHE A 150 -8.24 -7.70 -3.10
C PHE A 150 -6.81 -7.62 -2.55
N GLY A 151 -6.31 -6.39 -2.46
CA GLY A 151 -4.95 -6.09 -2.01
C GLY A 151 -3.87 -6.25 -3.08
N LYS A 152 -4.18 -6.70 -4.30
CA LYS A 152 -3.22 -6.78 -5.41
C LYS A 152 -3.26 -5.52 -6.27
N LYS A 153 -2.11 -5.06 -6.75
CA LYS A 153 -2.07 -4.03 -7.80
C LYS A 153 -2.58 -4.61 -9.12
N ARG A 154 -3.28 -3.81 -9.92
CA ARG A 154 -3.80 -4.23 -11.23
C ARG A 154 -2.69 -4.07 -12.29
N HIS A 155 -2.74 -4.91 -13.32
CA HIS A 155 -1.82 -4.93 -14.48
C HIS A 155 -1.91 -3.67 -15.34
N LYS A 156 -1.63 -2.50 -14.77
CA LYS A 156 -1.40 -1.29 -15.55
C LYS A 156 0.10 -1.10 -15.72
N THR A 157 0.48 -0.55 -16.86
CA THR A 157 1.86 -0.24 -17.25
C THR A 157 2.65 0.32 -16.07
N ILE A 158 3.70 -0.40 -15.68
CA ILE A 158 4.61 0.04 -14.62
C ILE A 158 5.28 1.32 -15.13
N PRO A 159 5.13 2.46 -14.44
CA PRO A 159 5.74 3.71 -14.88
C PRO A 159 7.26 3.52 -14.99
N GLN A 160 7.81 3.70 -16.18
CA GLN A 160 9.26 3.72 -16.39
C GLN A 160 9.80 5.10 -15.99
N PRO A 161 10.61 5.23 -14.91
CA PRO A 161 11.08 6.53 -14.42
C PRO A 161 11.86 7.37 -15.44
N ARG A 162 12.29 6.76 -16.55
CA ARG A 162 13.06 7.40 -17.63
C ARG A 162 12.23 8.16 -18.67
N SER A 163 10.91 8.01 -18.67
CA SER A 163 10.06 8.75 -19.63
C SER A 163 9.69 10.11 -19.06
N ALA A 164 10.55 11.09 -19.29
CA ALA A 164 10.22 12.51 -19.15
C ALA A 164 9.48 13.06 -20.38
N ASP A 165 8.95 12.18 -21.24
CA ASP A 165 8.24 12.59 -22.46
C ASP A 165 6.78 12.91 -22.13
N PRO A 166 6.36 14.20 -22.18
CA PRO A 166 5.01 14.62 -21.83
C PRO A 166 3.94 14.19 -22.85
N ASP A 167 4.32 13.69 -24.02
CA ASP A 167 3.38 13.36 -25.11
C ASP A 167 2.87 11.91 -25.12
N LEU A 168 3.35 11.06 -24.21
CA LEU A 168 2.74 9.76 -23.97
C LEU A 168 1.69 9.91 -22.87
N PHE A 169 0.45 10.25 -23.25
CA PHE A 169 -0.73 10.06 -22.38
C PHE A 169 -0.58 8.73 -21.64
N SER A 170 -0.36 8.73 -20.32
CA SER A 170 -0.25 7.45 -19.65
C SER A 170 -1.59 6.75 -19.78
N GLN A 171 -1.53 5.58 -20.38
CA GLN A 171 -2.63 4.62 -20.34
C GLN A 171 -2.90 4.16 -18.88
N SER A 172 -2.07 4.61 -17.91
CA SER A 172 -2.13 4.23 -16.50
C SER A 172 -3.14 5.08 -15.69
N GLY A 173 -3.20 6.39 -15.94
CA GLY A 173 -4.01 7.35 -15.16
C GLY A 173 -3.43 7.72 -13.79
N HIS A 174 -2.12 7.56 -13.58
CA HIS A 174 -1.42 7.92 -12.33
C HIS A 174 -0.47 9.08 -12.55
N GLN A 175 -0.41 10.02 -11.59
CA GLN A 175 0.51 11.14 -11.60
C GLN A 175 1.53 11.02 -10.46
N HIS A 176 2.82 11.13 -10.80
CA HIS A 176 3.89 10.94 -9.83
C HIS A 176 4.89 12.10 -9.83
N ALA A 177 5.41 12.44 -8.64
CA ALA A 177 6.65 13.20 -8.48
C ALA A 177 7.73 12.23 -7.98
N ILE A 178 8.74 11.95 -8.80
CA ILE A 178 9.74 10.90 -8.50
C ILE A 178 11.15 11.49 -8.50
N ALA A 179 11.95 11.09 -7.51
CA ALA A 179 13.40 11.14 -7.56
C ALA A 179 13.92 9.69 -7.57
N TYR A 180 14.80 9.36 -8.52
CA TYR A 180 15.34 8.02 -8.65
C TYR A 180 16.85 8.08 -8.85
N VAL A 181 17.50 6.95 -8.57
CA VAL A 181 18.91 6.72 -8.86
C VAL A 181 19.02 5.33 -9.47
N ASP A 182 19.71 5.21 -10.61
CA ASP A 182 19.98 3.96 -11.31
C ASP A 182 21.49 3.83 -11.62
N GLY A 183 21.89 2.81 -12.39
CA GLY A 183 23.27 2.66 -12.89
C GLY A 183 24.27 1.94 -11.98
N ASP A 184 23.90 1.57 -10.75
CA ASP A 184 24.73 0.75 -9.84
C ASP A 184 23.85 -0.29 -9.11
N LYS A 185 24.48 -1.20 -8.36
CA LYS A 185 23.80 -2.15 -7.48
C LYS A 185 23.55 -1.52 -6.11
N TYR A 186 22.28 -1.35 -5.76
CA TYR A 186 21.86 -0.82 -4.48
C TYR A 186 21.31 -1.93 -3.58
N TYR A 187 21.79 -1.99 -2.35
CA TYR A 187 21.43 -3.01 -1.36
C TYR A 187 20.44 -2.47 -0.31
N GLY A 188 19.82 -1.32 -0.60
CA GLY A 188 18.91 -0.66 0.32
C GLY A 188 18.76 0.83 0.06
N ALA A 189 17.77 1.41 0.73
CA ALA A 189 17.49 2.84 0.71
C ALA A 189 16.92 3.28 2.06
N LYS A 190 17.19 4.53 2.41
CA LYS A 190 16.64 5.23 3.56
C LYS A 190 16.19 6.60 3.15
N ALA A 191 15.03 7.03 3.62
CA ALA A 191 14.58 8.40 3.47
C ALA A 191 13.69 8.80 4.64
N THR A 192 13.70 10.09 4.96
CA THR A 192 12.71 10.73 5.81
C THR A 192 11.59 11.28 4.93
N ILE A 193 10.38 10.79 5.14
CA ILE A 193 9.15 11.28 4.51
C ILE A 193 8.30 11.95 5.58
N ASN A 194 7.67 13.06 5.24
CA ASN A 194 6.62 13.61 6.08
C ASN A 194 5.29 12.89 5.84
N VAL A 195 4.37 13.01 6.80
CA VAL A 195 3.07 12.33 6.77
C VAL A 195 1.95 13.35 6.82
N TRP A 196 1.04 13.27 5.85
CA TRP A 196 -0.13 14.13 5.71
C TRP A 196 -1.37 13.30 5.38
N GLU A 197 -2.54 13.90 5.57
CA GLU A 197 -3.83 13.33 5.18
C GLU A 197 -4.38 14.03 3.93
N PRO A 198 -3.92 13.62 2.73
CA PRO A 198 -4.43 14.19 1.49
C PRO A 198 -5.92 13.90 1.32
N LYS A 199 -6.65 14.91 0.85
CA LYS A 199 -8.08 14.75 0.51
C LYS A 199 -8.20 14.02 -0.82
N ILE A 200 -8.93 12.91 -0.79
CA ILE A 200 -9.32 12.15 -1.98
C ILE A 200 -10.67 12.64 -2.48
N GLN A 201 -10.79 12.97 -3.77
CA GLN A 201 -12.03 13.52 -4.34
C GLN A 201 -12.96 12.40 -4.80
N GLN A 202 -12.43 11.35 -5.43
CA GLN A 202 -13.21 10.21 -5.91
C GLN A 202 -12.85 8.91 -5.17
N PRO A 203 -13.81 8.02 -4.84
CA PRO A 203 -13.53 6.80 -4.08
C PRO A 203 -12.50 5.85 -4.71
N ASN A 204 -12.35 5.89 -6.04
CA ASN A 204 -11.42 5.07 -6.82
C ASN A 204 -10.03 5.71 -7.00
N GLU A 205 -9.77 6.85 -6.37
CA GLU A 205 -8.46 7.50 -6.33
C GLU A 205 -7.68 7.07 -5.08
N PHE A 206 -6.37 7.23 -5.13
CA PHE A 206 -5.50 7.09 -3.96
C PHE A 206 -4.33 8.07 -4.06
N SER A 207 -3.70 8.36 -2.93
CA SER A 207 -2.48 9.17 -2.85
C SER A 207 -1.46 8.46 -1.97
N LEU A 208 -0.19 8.49 -2.35
CA LEU A 208 0.87 7.79 -1.61
C LEU A 208 2.18 8.56 -1.60
N SER A 209 3.02 8.26 -0.61
CA SER A 209 4.43 8.61 -0.55
C SER A 209 5.23 7.39 -0.10
N GLN A 210 6.26 7.02 -0.85
CA GLN A 210 6.94 5.74 -0.68
C GLN A 210 8.42 5.75 -1.04
N ILE A 211 9.15 4.80 -0.48
CA ILE A 211 10.42 4.31 -1.03
C ILE A 211 10.10 3.11 -1.93
N TRP A 212 10.70 3.11 -3.12
CA TRP A 212 10.52 2.07 -4.13
C TRP A 212 11.89 1.50 -4.52
N LEU A 213 12.17 0.24 -4.17
CA LEU A 213 13.38 -0.47 -4.58
C LEU A 213 13.03 -1.49 -5.67
N LEU A 214 13.75 -1.41 -6.78
CA LEU A 214 13.53 -2.22 -7.98
C LEU A 214 14.77 -3.06 -8.32
N GLY A 215 14.52 -4.27 -8.80
CA GLY A 215 15.53 -5.13 -9.42
C GLY A 215 14.95 -5.86 -10.64
N GLY A 216 15.77 -6.15 -11.64
CA GLY A 216 15.31 -6.74 -12.90
C GLY A 216 14.88 -5.69 -13.93
N SER A 217 14.19 -6.13 -14.98
CA SER A 217 13.82 -5.35 -16.15
C SER A 217 12.32 -5.03 -16.18
N PHE A 218 11.96 -3.80 -16.58
CA PHE A 218 10.57 -3.39 -16.73
C PHE A 218 9.84 -4.23 -17.78
N GLY A 219 8.70 -4.81 -17.42
CA GLY A 219 7.86 -5.61 -18.32
C GLY A 219 8.23 -7.09 -18.42
N GLU A 220 9.33 -7.51 -17.80
CA GLU A 220 9.80 -8.90 -17.78
C GLU A 220 9.88 -9.43 -16.34
N ASP A 221 11.06 -9.36 -15.72
CA ASP A 221 11.41 -9.99 -14.44
C ASP A 221 11.52 -8.99 -13.28
N LEU A 222 10.74 -7.90 -13.33
CA LEU A 222 10.79 -6.85 -12.31
C LEU A 222 10.41 -7.39 -10.93
N ASN A 223 11.34 -7.26 -9.99
CA ASN A 223 11.13 -7.46 -8.57
C ASN A 223 11.04 -6.09 -7.88
N SER A 224 10.09 -5.94 -6.96
CA SER A 224 9.87 -4.68 -6.26
C SER A 224 9.65 -4.91 -4.77
N ILE A 225 10.22 -4.03 -3.95
CA ILE A 225 9.88 -3.87 -2.54
C ILE A 225 9.54 -2.40 -2.31
N GLU A 226 8.41 -2.15 -1.65
CA GLU A 226 7.84 -0.83 -1.46
C GLU A 226 7.38 -0.66 -0.02
N ALA A 227 7.64 0.50 0.55
CA ALA A 227 7.13 0.88 1.85
C ALA A 227 6.90 2.39 1.94
N GLY A 228 5.85 2.78 2.64
CA GLY A 228 5.44 4.17 2.72
C GLY A 228 4.18 4.39 3.52
N TRP A 229 3.48 5.48 3.19
CA TRP A 229 2.12 5.71 3.62
C TRP A 229 1.24 6.05 2.42
N HIS A 230 -0.05 5.75 2.55
CA HIS A 230 -1.05 6.10 1.53
C HIS A 230 -2.41 6.37 2.15
N VAL A 231 -3.25 7.07 1.38
CA VAL A 231 -4.70 7.17 1.57
C VAL A 231 -5.34 6.41 0.42
N SER A 232 -6.04 5.31 0.72
CA SER A 232 -6.62 4.41 -0.28
C SER A 232 -8.01 3.92 0.15
N PRO A 233 -9.08 4.66 -0.24
CA PRO A 233 -10.45 4.32 0.13
C PRO A 233 -10.90 2.97 -0.45
N ASP A 234 -10.45 2.62 -1.65
CA ASP A 234 -10.69 1.30 -2.24
C ASP A 234 -10.15 0.16 -1.35
N LEU A 235 -8.99 0.34 -0.70
CA LEU A 235 -8.36 -0.69 0.11
C LEU A 235 -8.91 -0.75 1.55
N TYR A 236 -9.17 0.41 2.16
CA TYR A 236 -9.51 0.53 3.59
C TYR A 236 -10.94 0.98 3.88
N GLY A 237 -11.61 1.59 2.91
CA GLY A 237 -12.99 2.10 3.06
C GLY A 237 -13.07 3.41 3.82
N ASP A 238 -11.93 4.05 4.04
CA ASP A 238 -11.81 5.35 4.66
C ASP A 238 -10.72 6.17 3.99
N ASN A 239 -10.62 7.42 4.42
CA ASN A 239 -9.66 8.39 3.90
C ASN A 239 -8.49 8.60 4.88
N HIS A 240 -8.24 7.65 5.79
CA HIS A 240 -7.17 7.78 6.78
C HIS A 240 -5.80 7.52 6.16
N THR A 241 -4.78 8.19 6.68
CA THR A 241 -3.39 7.98 6.25
C THR A 241 -2.80 6.76 6.93
N ARG A 242 -2.49 5.73 6.15
CA ARG A 242 -2.11 4.41 6.67
C ARG A 242 -0.72 4.01 6.19
N LEU A 243 0.08 3.43 7.09
CA LEU A 243 1.34 2.80 6.70
C LEU A 243 1.06 1.63 5.78
N PHE A 244 1.90 1.45 4.75
CA PHE A 244 1.81 0.27 3.91
C PHE A 244 3.16 -0.30 3.54
N THR A 245 3.09 -1.58 3.18
CA THR A 245 4.15 -2.30 2.47
C THR A 245 3.56 -2.98 1.25
N TYR A 246 4.39 -3.17 0.23
CA TYR A 246 4.07 -3.98 -0.95
C TYR A 246 5.35 -4.67 -1.43
N TRP A 247 5.23 -5.85 -2.01
CA TRP A 247 6.33 -6.52 -2.70
C TRP A 247 5.78 -7.29 -3.90
N THR A 248 6.60 -7.54 -4.91
CA THR A 248 6.31 -8.49 -6.00
C THR A 248 7.62 -9.09 -6.50
N SER A 249 7.58 -10.34 -6.95
CA SER A 249 8.70 -11.02 -7.58
C SER A 249 8.48 -11.30 -9.07
N ASP A 250 7.40 -10.79 -9.65
CA ASP A 250 6.94 -11.15 -10.99
C ASP A 250 6.26 -9.98 -11.71
N ALA A 251 6.80 -8.76 -11.58
CA ALA A 251 6.30 -7.57 -12.25
C ALA A 251 4.79 -7.31 -12.01
N TYR A 252 4.32 -7.54 -10.79
CA TYR A 252 2.92 -7.37 -10.37
C TYR A 252 1.93 -8.30 -11.10
N GLN A 253 2.39 -9.42 -11.66
CA GLN A 253 1.55 -10.31 -12.45
C GLN A 253 0.66 -11.20 -11.56
N ALA A 254 1.26 -12.09 -10.77
CA ALA A 254 0.55 -13.03 -9.91
C ALA A 254 0.91 -12.86 -8.43
N THR A 255 2.15 -12.44 -8.13
CA THR A 255 2.66 -12.28 -6.77
C THR A 255 2.46 -10.87 -6.23
N GLY A 256 2.52 -10.77 -4.90
CA GLY A 256 2.43 -9.50 -4.22
C GLY A 256 1.03 -9.07 -3.81
N CYS A 257 1.00 -8.33 -2.71
CA CYS A 257 -0.17 -7.62 -2.24
C CYS A 257 0.24 -6.60 -1.17
N TYR A 258 -0.68 -5.72 -0.81
CA TYR A 258 -0.48 -4.80 0.31
C TYR A 258 -0.42 -5.52 1.66
N ASN A 259 0.51 -5.09 2.51
CA ASN A 259 0.58 -5.43 3.92
C ASN A 259 0.64 -6.96 4.16
N LEU A 260 -0.13 -7.45 5.13
CA LEU A 260 -0.26 -8.87 5.46
C LEU A 260 -1.44 -9.54 4.73
N LEU A 261 -1.92 -8.98 3.62
CA LEU A 261 -3.05 -9.53 2.84
C LEU A 261 -2.67 -10.79 2.04
N CYS A 262 -1.40 -11.18 2.04
CA CYS A 262 -0.87 -12.36 1.39
C CYS A 262 0.38 -12.82 2.11
N SER A 263 0.76 -14.07 1.86
CA SER A 263 2.00 -14.63 2.36
C SER A 263 3.19 -14.02 1.61
N GLY A 264 4.31 -13.72 2.27
CA GLY A 264 5.49 -13.16 1.61
C GLY A 264 6.31 -12.20 2.47
N PHE A 265 5.64 -11.52 3.40
CA PHE A 265 6.25 -10.57 4.32
C PHE A 265 6.12 -11.10 5.76
N ILE A 266 7.26 -11.26 6.44
CA ILE A 266 7.31 -11.69 7.84
C ILE A 266 7.41 -10.45 8.71
N GLN A 267 6.36 -10.16 9.47
CA GLN A 267 6.40 -9.16 10.53
C GLN A 267 6.89 -9.79 11.82
N ILE A 268 7.83 -9.12 12.50
CA ILE A 268 8.37 -9.56 13.79
C ILE A 268 8.09 -8.58 14.94
N ASN A 269 7.73 -7.34 14.61
CA ASN A 269 7.49 -6.28 15.58
C ASN A 269 6.04 -6.31 16.09
N ASN A 270 5.86 -6.09 17.40
CA ASN A 270 4.58 -6.07 18.10
C ASN A 270 4.00 -4.66 18.32
N GLU A 271 4.69 -3.62 17.85
CA GLU A 271 4.36 -2.21 18.11
C GLU A 271 3.75 -1.50 16.89
N ILE A 272 3.88 -2.01 15.66
CA ILE A 272 3.40 -1.33 14.46
C ILE A 272 2.51 -2.27 13.65
N ALA A 273 1.25 -1.90 13.46
CA ALA A 273 0.29 -2.61 12.64
C ALA A 273 0.34 -2.11 11.19
N MET A 274 0.70 -2.97 10.23
CA MET A 274 0.65 -2.60 8.81
C MET A 274 -0.78 -2.34 8.36
N GLY A 275 -0.98 -1.26 7.60
CA GLY A 275 -2.29 -0.82 7.17
C GLY A 275 -3.14 -0.15 8.24
N ALA A 276 -2.62 0.10 9.45
CA ALA A 276 -3.33 0.89 10.46
C ALA A 276 -3.00 2.39 10.36
N ASN A 277 -3.92 3.21 10.86
CA ASN A 277 -3.87 4.66 10.82
C ASN A 277 -2.64 5.22 11.56
N ILE A 278 -1.90 6.11 10.88
CA ILE A 278 -0.76 6.82 11.45
C ILE A 278 -1.27 7.90 12.40
N TYR A 279 -0.64 8.03 13.56
CA TYR A 279 -0.96 9.10 14.50
C TYR A 279 0.27 9.56 15.30
N PRO A 280 0.46 10.87 15.52
CA PRO A 280 -0.30 11.98 14.94
C PRO A 280 0.01 12.20 13.44
N ILE A 281 -0.90 12.84 12.71
CA ILE A 281 -0.70 13.29 11.32
C ILE A 281 -0.18 14.73 11.29
N SER A 282 0.45 15.14 10.18
CA SER A 282 0.77 16.55 9.84
C SER A 282 1.80 17.27 10.74
N ALA A 283 2.25 16.66 11.84
CA ALA A 283 3.30 17.20 12.72
C ALA A 283 4.57 16.32 12.79
N VAL A 284 4.58 15.18 12.08
CA VAL A 284 5.63 14.17 12.21
C VAL A 284 6.32 13.87 10.89
N ARG A 285 7.64 13.71 11.00
CA ARG A 285 8.49 13.17 9.94
C ARG A 285 8.83 11.73 10.31
N LYS A 286 8.58 10.79 9.41
CA LYS A 286 8.92 9.38 9.58
C LYS A 286 10.08 9.03 8.68
N TRP A 287 11.06 8.30 9.19
CA TRP A 287 12.10 7.71 8.35
C TRP A 287 11.79 6.25 8.11
N LEU A 288 11.99 5.82 6.87
CA LEU A 288 11.92 4.44 6.44
C LEU A 288 13.30 4.01 6.00
N LYS A 289 13.67 2.77 6.31
CA LYS A 289 14.91 2.17 5.87
C LYS A 289 14.63 0.73 5.44
N MET A 290 15.01 0.42 4.22
CA MET A 290 14.99 -0.91 3.64
C MET A 290 16.41 -1.30 3.27
N TRP A 291 16.84 -2.52 3.60
CA TRP A 291 18.16 -3.00 3.22
C TRP A 291 18.21 -4.52 3.16
N GLN A 292 19.15 -5.05 2.40
CA GLN A 292 19.46 -6.47 2.34
C GLN A 292 20.56 -6.80 3.35
N ASP A 293 20.35 -7.83 4.16
CA ASP A 293 21.40 -8.40 5.00
C ASP A 293 22.43 -9.12 4.11
N PRO A 294 23.71 -8.72 4.11
CA PRO A 294 24.71 -9.31 3.22
C PRO A 294 25.05 -10.78 3.57
N LYS A 295 24.74 -11.25 4.79
CA LYS A 295 25.04 -12.63 5.20
C LYS A 295 24.00 -13.62 4.73
N ASP A 296 22.73 -13.25 4.86
CA ASP A 296 21.62 -14.18 4.62
C ASP A 296 20.83 -13.83 3.34
N GLY A 297 21.02 -12.64 2.79
CA GLY A 297 20.25 -12.12 1.66
C GLY A 297 18.83 -11.64 2.01
N ASN A 298 18.44 -11.70 3.29
CA ASN A 298 17.12 -11.29 3.76
C ASN A 298 16.94 -9.77 3.70
N TRP A 299 15.80 -9.33 3.17
CA TRP A 299 15.43 -7.91 3.15
C TRP A 299 14.74 -7.50 4.44
N TRP A 300 15.24 -6.42 5.02
CA TRP A 300 14.76 -5.84 6.26
C TRP A 300 14.09 -4.50 6.00
N LEU A 301 13.05 -4.24 6.77
CA LEU A 301 12.33 -2.98 6.77
C LEU A 301 12.28 -2.44 8.21
N GLN A 302 12.69 -1.19 8.37
CA GLN A 302 12.68 -0.48 9.63
C GLN A 302 12.01 0.87 9.46
N PHE A 303 11.17 1.23 10.42
CA PHE A 303 10.51 2.52 10.50
C PHE A 303 10.91 3.22 11.79
N GLY A 304 10.99 4.53 11.75
CA GLY A 304 11.09 5.37 12.94
C GLY A 304 10.58 6.77 12.69
N GLU A 305 10.68 7.61 13.71
CA GLU A 305 10.22 8.99 13.66
C GLU A 305 11.37 9.93 14.00
N VAL A 306 11.37 11.10 13.38
CA VAL A 306 12.25 12.20 13.75
C VAL A 306 11.50 13.06 14.78
N MET A 307 12.12 13.29 15.94
CA MET A 307 11.60 14.24 16.92
C MET A 307 12.01 15.63 16.46
N ASN A 308 11.06 16.51 16.18
CA ASN A 308 11.37 17.91 15.91
C ASN A 308 11.89 18.52 17.22
N SER A 309 13.13 19.02 17.24
CA SER A 309 13.73 19.68 18.40
C SER A 309 13.63 21.21 18.36
N GLU A 310 12.89 21.78 17.42
CA GLU A 310 12.74 23.24 17.29
C GLU A 310 11.28 23.67 17.51
N PRO A 311 11.01 24.64 18.41
CA PRO A 311 9.75 25.35 18.49
C PRO A 311 9.72 26.47 17.43
N ASP A 312 8.56 26.65 16.78
CA ASP A 312 8.25 27.79 15.90
C ASP A 312 9.16 28.02 14.69
N GLU A 313 8.95 27.24 13.63
CA GLU A 313 8.62 27.91 12.37
C GLU A 313 7.11 27.77 12.21
N GLN A 314 6.41 28.90 12.09
CA GLN A 314 5.04 28.95 11.58
C GLN A 314 4.90 27.91 10.47
N GLN A 315 4.03 26.92 10.63
CA GLN A 315 3.78 25.90 9.61
C GLN A 315 3.51 26.63 8.30
N THR A 316 4.54 26.71 7.46
CA THR A 316 4.44 27.35 6.15
C THR A 316 3.43 26.54 5.36
N SER A 317 2.65 27.24 4.54
CA SER A 317 1.39 26.75 3.98
C SER A 317 1.49 25.56 3.03
N THR A 318 2.65 24.88 2.89
CA THR A 318 2.74 23.42 2.76
C THR A 318 4.14 22.86 2.54
N GLN A 319 4.39 21.66 3.08
CA GLN A 319 5.49 20.79 2.67
C GLN A 319 5.08 19.33 2.39
N MET A 320 3.79 18.97 2.21
CA MET A 320 3.30 17.86 1.34
C MET A 320 1.79 17.62 1.45
N GLY A 321 1.18 17.01 0.43
CA GLY A 321 -0.09 16.28 0.57
C GLY A 321 -1.34 17.12 0.81
N ASN A 322 -1.35 18.39 0.39
CA ASN A 322 -2.53 19.26 0.42
C ASN A 322 -3.46 19.11 -0.80
N GLY A 323 -3.20 18.13 -1.69
CA GLY A 323 -3.99 17.88 -2.90
C GLY A 323 -3.47 18.58 -4.16
N HIS A 324 -2.21 19.03 -4.19
CA HIS A 324 -1.58 19.64 -5.36
C HIS A 324 -0.89 18.61 -6.25
N PHE A 325 -0.83 18.89 -7.55
CA PHE A 325 -0.28 17.99 -8.57
C PHE A 325 1.23 18.16 -8.77
N PRO A 326 1.94 17.12 -9.25
CA PRO A 326 3.38 17.18 -9.53
C PRO A 326 3.80 18.33 -10.46
N ASN A 327 2.97 18.70 -11.44
CA ASN A 327 3.24 19.79 -12.38
C ASN A 327 3.20 21.20 -11.73
N GLU A 328 2.76 21.33 -10.49
CA GLU A 328 2.71 22.60 -9.76
C GLU A 328 4.07 23.02 -9.17
N GLY A 329 5.10 22.21 -9.36
CA GLY A 329 6.49 22.57 -9.08
C GLY A 329 6.98 22.14 -7.70
N PHE A 330 8.23 22.53 -7.42
CA PHE A 330 8.94 22.15 -6.19
C PHE A 330 8.19 22.55 -4.91
N GLY A 331 8.18 21.65 -3.93
CA GLY A 331 7.54 21.85 -2.62
C GLY A 331 6.02 21.67 -2.58
N LYS A 332 5.36 21.39 -3.72
CA LYS A 332 3.91 21.21 -3.79
C LYS A 332 3.45 19.76 -3.64
N ALA A 333 4.10 18.83 -4.33
CA ALA A 333 3.66 17.44 -4.39
C ALA A 333 4.38 16.46 -3.43
N GLY A 334 5.66 16.74 -3.12
CA GLY A 334 6.65 15.78 -2.62
C GLY A 334 7.63 16.37 -1.59
N TYR A 335 7.88 15.72 -0.43
CA TYR A 335 8.97 16.05 0.49
C TYR A 335 9.67 14.78 0.97
N PHE A 336 10.91 14.65 0.54
CA PHE A 336 11.84 13.62 0.95
C PHE A 336 13.11 14.30 1.44
N ASN A 337 13.60 13.89 2.60
CA ASN A 337 14.85 14.39 3.16
C ASN A 337 15.71 13.22 3.66
N ASN A 338 17.00 13.46 3.90
CA ASN A 338 17.97 12.45 4.31
C ASN A 338 17.91 11.19 3.44
N ILE A 339 17.84 11.40 2.12
CA ILE A 339 17.83 10.31 1.14
C ILE A 339 19.23 9.68 1.13
N GLN A 340 19.30 8.39 1.43
CA GLN A 340 20.53 7.60 1.46
C GLN A 340 20.28 6.25 0.77
N ILE A 341 21.32 5.72 0.14
CA ILE A 341 21.37 4.35 -0.42
C ILE A 341 22.29 3.48 0.45
N VAL A 342 22.10 2.17 0.38
CA VAL A 342 23.03 1.19 0.93
C VAL A 342 23.91 0.64 -0.19
N ASP A 343 25.22 0.81 -0.05
CA ASP A 343 26.21 0.33 -1.03
C ASP A 343 26.55 -1.17 -0.86
N GLY A 344 27.39 -1.71 -1.74
CA GLY A 344 27.85 -3.10 -1.66
C GLY A 344 28.75 -3.43 -0.46
N SER A 345 29.18 -2.43 0.30
CA SER A 345 29.88 -2.58 1.58
C SER A 345 28.93 -2.44 2.77
N ASN A 346 27.61 -2.43 2.52
CA ASN A 346 26.55 -2.28 3.50
C ASN A 346 26.62 -0.96 4.31
N ASN A 347 27.07 0.13 3.69
CA ASN A 347 27.13 1.45 4.30
C ASN A 347 26.07 2.40 3.73
N LEU A 348 25.53 3.27 4.57
CA LEU A 348 24.64 4.34 4.13
C LEU A 348 25.44 5.47 3.48
N ARG A 349 25.11 5.79 2.21
CA ARG A 349 25.71 6.88 1.45
C ARG A 349 24.67 7.80 0.85
N VAL A 350 25.02 9.08 0.71
CA VAL A 350 24.23 10.01 -0.10
C VAL A 350 24.40 9.61 -1.57
N PRO A 351 23.32 9.46 -2.35
CA PRO A 351 23.44 9.12 -3.76
C PRO A 351 24.14 10.25 -4.52
N LYS A 352 25.12 9.90 -5.37
CA LYS A 352 25.92 10.88 -6.13
C LYS A 352 25.13 11.60 -7.22
N ALA A 353 24.03 11.01 -7.67
CA ALA A 353 23.28 11.43 -8.87
C ALA A 353 21.79 11.69 -8.57
N LEU A 354 21.44 12.14 -7.36
CA LEU A 354 20.15 12.78 -7.20
C LEU A 354 20.23 14.14 -7.89
N PRO A 355 19.47 14.41 -8.97
CA PRO A 355 19.40 15.76 -9.51
C PRO A 355 19.03 16.71 -8.37
N PRO A 356 19.56 17.96 -8.34
CA PRO A 356 19.10 18.96 -7.38
C PRO A 356 17.57 18.96 -7.44
N LEU A 357 16.94 18.82 -6.26
CA LEU A 357 15.48 18.67 -6.11
C LEU A 357 14.80 19.52 -7.17
N PRO A 358 14.22 18.88 -8.20
CA PRO A 358 13.96 19.60 -9.43
C PRO A 358 12.93 20.69 -9.14
N SER A 359 13.24 21.91 -9.57
CA SER A 359 12.29 23.03 -9.58
C SER A 359 10.98 22.65 -10.29
N ASN A 360 11.05 21.68 -11.20
CA ASN A 360 9.94 20.92 -11.78
C ASN A 360 10.15 19.42 -11.54
N PRO A 361 9.57 18.81 -10.48
CA PRO A 361 9.60 17.35 -10.35
C PRO A 361 9.08 16.73 -11.64
N ALA A 362 9.78 15.71 -12.12
CA ALA A 362 9.34 14.93 -13.27
C ALA A 362 7.97 14.38 -12.91
N ALA A 363 6.94 15.08 -13.40
CA ALA A 363 5.56 14.66 -13.36
C ALA A 363 5.46 13.55 -14.39
N MET A 364 5.63 12.30 -13.96
CA MET A 364 5.21 11.20 -14.82
C MET A 364 3.69 11.15 -14.71
N MET A 365 3.03 11.78 -15.68
CA MET A 365 1.57 11.67 -15.90
C MET A 365 1.23 10.34 -16.52
#